data_AF-A0A7S0WLY8-F1
#
_entry.id   AF-A0A7S0WLY8-F1
#
_cell.length_a   1.000
_cell.length_b   1.000
_cell.length_c   1.000
_cell.angle_alpha   90.00
_cell.angle_beta   90.00
_cell.angle_gamma   90.00
#
_symmetry.space_group_name_H-M   'P 1'
#
loop_
_entity.id
_entity.type
_entity.pdbx_description
1 polymer ?
#
loop_
_entity_poly.entity_id
_entity_poly.type
_entity_poly.pdbx_seq_one_letter_code
_entity_poly.pdbx_strand_id
1 'polypeptide(L)'
;VAAGSFEFDAWALAEASLGNPLSALGYWVFHDCGLIAQFNIDARSLVRFLRELEAGYAYKGPGDPGPSWSGAVDIMSGTTSVSGGCQHTHAAPRNPYHNSTHAADVLQSVYALTTRGGLTPAYAD
;
A
#
# COMPACT_ATOMS: atom_id res chain seq x y z
N VAL A 1 15.08 8.03 -7.27
CA VAL A 1 15.89 6.99 -6.58
C VAL A 1 15.20 5.65 -6.81
N ALA A 2 15.92 4.61 -7.23
CA ALA A 2 15.33 3.35 -7.69
C ALA A 2 14.87 2.48 -6.52
N ALA A 3 13.75 1.78 -6.68
CA ALA A 3 13.29 0.84 -5.66
C ALA A 3 14.32 -0.30 -5.50
N GLY A 4 14.59 -0.66 -4.24
CA GLY A 4 15.60 -1.65 -3.82
C GLY A 4 16.89 -1.10 -3.23
N SER A 5 17.23 0.19 -3.36
CA SER A 5 18.28 0.77 -2.52
C SER A 5 17.81 0.95 -1.08
N PHE A 6 18.74 0.90 -0.13
CA PHE A 6 18.45 1.25 1.27
C PHE A 6 18.11 2.76 1.39
N GLU A 7 18.81 3.58 0.61
CA GLU A 7 18.46 4.97 0.42
C GLU A 7 17.22 5.05 -0.47
N PHE A 8 16.09 5.41 0.12
CA PHE A 8 14.79 5.51 -0.54
C PHE A 8 14.07 6.77 -0.07
N ASP A 9 13.54 7.52 -1.03
CA ASP A 9 12.77 8.73 -0.74
C ASP A 9 11.28 8.42 -0.82
N ALA A 10 10.70 8.05 0.31
CA ALA A 10 9.28 7.76 0.43
C ALA A 10 8.39 8.99 0.16
N TRP A 11 8.90 10.20 0.40
CA TRP A 11 8.16 11.44 0.15
C TRP A 11 8.08 11.75 -1.34
N ALA A 12 9.20 11.61 -2.06
CA ALA A 12 9.20 11.71 -3.52
C ALA A 12 8.26 10.67 -4.16
N LEU A 13 8.22 9.44 -3.62
CA LEU A 13 7.24 8.45 -4.06
C LEU A 13 5.80 8.89 -3.75
N ALA A 14 5.55 9.44 -2.55
CA ALA A 14 4.22 9.91 -2.17
C ALA A 14 3.73 11.01 -3.13
N GLU A 15 4.58 11.95 -3.52
CA GLU A 15 4.27 12.96 -4.52
C GLU A 15 4.02 12.34 -5.90
N ALA A 16 4.94 11.51 -6.40
CA ALA A 16 4.85 10.88 -7.71
C ALA A 16 3.63 9.94 -7.86
N SER A 17 3.16 9.38 -6.76
CA SER A 17 2.00 8.48 -6.72
C SER A 17 0.68 9.19 -6.46
N LEU A 18 0.66 10.52 -6.27
CA LEU A 18 -0.54 11.29 -5.89
C LEU A 18 -1.09 10.90 -4.50
N GLY A 19 -0.21 10.86 -3.51
CA GLY A 19 -0.55 10.56 -2.11
C GLY A 19 -0.86 9.09 -1.87
N ASN A 20 -0.37 8.22 -2.74
CA ASN A 20 -0.69 6.81 -2.82
C ASN A 20 0.58 5.91 -2.81
N PRO A 21 1.61 6.22 -1.99
CA PRO A 21 2.91 5.54 -2.07
C PRO A 21 2.84 4.07 -1.69
N LEU A 22 1.98 3.69 -0.73
CA LEU A 22 1.98 2.33 -0.19
C LEU A 22 1.47 1.33 -1.23
N SER A 23 0.35 1.58 -1.90
CA SER A 23 -0.11 0.63 -2.92
C SER A 23 0.74 0.68 -4.19
N ALA A 24 1.32 1.84 -4.54
CA ALA A 24 2.20 1.94 -5.70
C ALA A 24 3.46 1.09 -5.50
N LEU A 25 4.14 1.27 -4.36
CA LEU A 25 5.30 0.44 -4.01
C LEU A 25 4.91 -1.01 -3.77
N GLY A 26 3.82 -1.27 -3.07
CA GLY A 26 3.33 -2.63 -2.79
C GLY A 26 3.09 -3.43 -4.06
N TYR A 27 2.40 -2.85 -5.04
CA TYR A 27 2.19 -3.53 -6.33
C TYR A 27 3.52 -3.82 -7.04
N TRP A 28 4.44 -2.84 -7.05
CA TRP A 28 5.75 -3.02 -7.65
C TRP A 28 6.56 -4.13 -6.97
N VAL A 29 6.61 -4.19 -5.63
CA VAL A 29 7.31 -5.25 -4.88
C VAL A 29 6.73 -6.63 -5.20
N PHE A 30 5.40 -6.75 -5.24
CA PHE A 30 4.75 -8.03 -5.58
C PHE A 30 5.08 -8.50 -7.01
N HIS A 31 5.14 -7.55 -7.95
CA HIS A 31 5.52 -7.83 -9.32
C HIS A 31 7.02 -8.20 -9.43
N ASP A 32 7.91 -7.41 -8.84
CA ASP A 32 9.36 -7.58 -8.93
C ASP A 32 9.85 -8.88 -8.28
N CYS A 33 9.30 -9.23 -7.12
CA CYS A 33 9.57 -10.50 -6.45
C CYS A 33 8.90 -11.72 -7.13
N GLY A 34 8.12 -11.52 -8.20
CA GLY A 34 7.39 -12.60 -8.88
C GLY A 34 6.25 -13.21 -8.06
N LEU A 35 5.85 -12.60 -6.94
CA LEU A 35 4.84 -13.14 -6.01
C LEU A 35 3.46 -13.27 -6.66
N ILE A 36 3.14 -12.37 -7.59
CA ILE A 36 1.88 -12.43 -8.33
C ILE A 36 1.75 -13.77 -9.07
N ALA A 37 2.81 -14.17 -9.79
CA ALA A 37 2.84 -15.42 -10.53
C ALA A 37 2.97 -16.63 -9.59
N GLN A 38 3.89 -16.56 -8.62
CA GLN A 38 4.17 -17.66 -7.69
C GLN A 38 2.93 -18.07 -6.88
N PHE A 39 2.13 -17.10 -6.43
CA PHE A 39 0.95 -17.35 -5.61
C PHE A 39 -0.37 -17.26 -6.40
N ASN A 40 -0.30 -17.14 -7.73
CA ASN A 40 -1.48 -17.01 -8.60
C ASN A 40 -2.45 -15.91 -8.13
N ILE A 41 -1.91 -14.73 -7.83
CA ILE A 41 -2.68 -13.59 -7.32
C ILE A 41 -3.30 -12.85 -8.50
N ASP A 42 -4.61 -12.60 -8.46
CA ASP A 42 -5.28 -11.72 -9.42
C ASP A 42 -4.82 -10.26 -9.23
N ALA A 43 -4.20 -9.69 -10.27
CA ALA A 43 -3.63 -8.35 -10.22
C ALA A 43 -4.67 -7.26 -9.92
N ARG A 44 -5.92 -7.44 -10.39
CA ARG A 44 -6.99 -6.48 -10.13
C ARG A 44 -7.39 -6.50 -8.66
N SER A 45 -7.54 -7.68 -8.07
CA SER A 45 -7.85 -7.86 -6.66
C SER A 45 -6.73 -7.32 -5.77
N LEU A 46 -5.46 -7.52 -6.16
CA LEU A 46 -4.31 -6.95 -5.46
C LEU A 46 -4.33 -5.42 -5.45
N VAL A 47 -4.53 -4.78 -6.61
CA VAL A 47 -4.58 -3.30 -6.69
C VAL A 47 -5.72 -2.76 -5.83
N ARG A 48 -6.91 -3.38 -5.87
CA ARG A 48 -8.05 -2.98 -5.03
C ARG A 48 -7.72 -3.12 -3.55
N PHE A 49 -7.21 -4.28 -3.13
CA PHE A 49 -6.80 -4.54 -1.75
C PHE A 49 -5.80 -3.49 -1.26
N LEU A 50 -4.74 -3.23 -2.03
CA LEU A 50 -3.71 -2.30 -1.60
C LEU A 50 -4.25 -0.86 -1.49
N ARG A 51 -5.20 -0.45 -2.34
CA ARG A 51 -5.86 0.87 -2.26
C ARG A 51 -6.71 1.00 -1.00
N GLU A 52 -7.47 -0.03 -0.65
CA GLU A 52 -8.24 -0.07 0.60
C GLU A 52 -7.32 -0.08 1.83
N LEU A 53 -6.23 -0.85 1.79
CA LEU A 53 -5.21 -0.87 2.83
C LEU A 53 -4.63 0.52 3.08
N GLU A 54 -4.28 1.24 2.01
CA GLU A 54 -3.73 2.59 2.10
C GLU A 54 -4.76 3.62 2.61
N ALA A 55 -6.03 3.51 2.19
CA ALA A 55 -7.11 4.34 2.72
C ALA A 55 -7.26 4.20 4.24
N GLY A 56 -7.01 3.00 4.79
CA GLY A 56 -7.00 2.73 6.22
C GLY A 56 -5.99 3.55 7.03
N TYR A 57 -4.95 4.11 6.41
CA TYR A 57 -3.98 4.99 7.07
C TYR A 57 -4.42 6.47 7.15
N ALA A 58 -5.43 6.88 6.37
CA ALA A 58 -5.89 8.27 6.33
C ALA A 58 -6.89 8.62 7.45
N TYR A 59 -7.52 7.62 8.04
CA TYR A 59 -8.61 7.70 8.99
C TYR A 59 -8.08 7.58 10.43
N LYS A 60 -8.32 8.55 11.34
CA LYS A 60 -8.29 8.41 12.83
C LYS A 60 -8.95 9.62 13.52
N GLY A 61 -10.28 9.62 13.67
CA GLY A 61 -11.01 10.62 14.45
C GLY A 61 -12.16 10.01 15.27
N PRO A 62 -12.56 10.60 16.42
CA PRO A 62 -13.73 10.14 17.16
C PRO A 62 -15.01 10.30 16.33
N GLY A 63 -15.77 9.22 16.11
CA GLY A 63 -17.05 9.24 15.37
C GLY A 63 -16.95 8.92 13.88
N ASP A 64 -15.76 8.68 13.37
CA ASP A 64 -15.55 8.20 12.01
C ASP A 64 -15.87 6.66 12.01
N PRO A 65 -16.57 6.04 11.05
CA PRO A 65 -17.01 4.62 11.16
C PRO A 65 -15.93 3.56 10.88
N GLY A 66 -14.67 3.98 10.73
CA GLY A 66 -13.62 3.22 10.05
C GLY A 66 -13.89 3.16 8.54
N PRO A 67 -12.97 2.63 7.73
CA PRO A 67 -13.39 2.04 6.46
C PRO A 67 -14.50 1.04 6.76
N SER A 68 -15.70 1.24 6.21
CA SER A 68 -16.79 0.28 6.33
C SER A 68 -16.42 -0.95 5.50
N TRP A 69 -15.80 -1.95 6.14
CA TRP A 69 -15.42 -3.22 5.52
C TRP A 69 -16.62 -4.01 4.96
N SER A 70 -17.85 -3.48 5.05
CA SER A 70 -19.04 -3.94 4.34
C SER A 70 -18.85 -4.04 2.82
N GLY A 71 -17.86 -3.35 2.23
CA GLY A 71 -17.50 -3.48 0.81
C GLY A 71 -16.51 -4.60 0.48
N ALA A 72 -15.86 -5.24 1.46
CA ALA A 72 -14.87 -6.29 1.20
C ALA A 72 -15.48 -7.57 0.60
N VAL A 73 -16.79 -7.79 0.78
CA VAL A 73 -17.55 -8.86 0.10
C VAL A 73 -17.74 -8.58 -1.39
N ASP A 74 -17.77 -7.31 -1.82
CA ASP A 74 -18.00 -6.93 -3.23
C ASP A 74 -16.72 -6.91 -4.09
N ILE A 75 -15.54 -6.89 -3.46
CA ILE A 75 -14.24 -6.91 -4.18
C ILE A 75 -14.07 -8.20 -4.99
N MET A 76 -14.67 -9.31 -4.55
CA MET A 76 -14.66 -10.61 -5.24
C MET A 76 -15.74 -10.73 -6.34
N SER A 77 -16.73 -9.83 -6.37
CA SER A 77 -17.91 -9.91 -7.26
C SER A 77 -17.80 -9.03 -8.53
N GLY A 78 -16.70 -8.30 -8.69
CA GLY A 78 -16.39 -7.60 -9.94
C GLY A 78 -17.19 -6.32 -10.22
N THR A 79 -18.02 -5.84 -9.29
CA THR A 79 -18.74 -4.56 -9.44
C THR A 79 -18.14 -3.51 -8.52
N THR A 80 -17.61 -2.41 -9.09
CA THR A 80 -17.34 -1.21 -8.28
C THR A 80 -17.84 0.01 -9.01
N SER A 81 -18.94 0.55 -8.51
CA SER A 81 -19.31 1.95 -8.66
C SER A 81 -18.36 2.77 -7.78
N VAL A 82 -17.46 3.56 -8.39
CA VAL A 82 -16.71 4.60 -7.68
C VAL A 82 -17.49 5.89 -7.83
N SER A 83 -18.21 6.29 -6.78
CA SER A 83 -18.82 7.61 -6.67
C SER A 83 -17.99 8.49 -5.72
N GLY A 84 -17.42 9.56 -6.26
CA GLY A 84 -16.87 10.72 -5.52
C GLY A 84 -15.48 10.47 -4.94
N GLY A 85 -14.43 11.21 -5.26
CA GLY A 85 -14.35 12.67 -5.29
C GLY A 85 -13.52 13.09 -4.08
N CYS A 86 -12.28 13.55 -4.28
CA CYS A 86 -11.41 14.08 -3.22
C CYS A 86 -12.04 15.35 -2.64
N GLN A 87 -12.93 15.18 -1.67
CA GLN A 87 -13.50 16.29 -0.92
C GLN A 87 -12.56 16.61 0.23
N HIS A 88 -11.90 17.76 0.12
CA HIS A 88 -11.28 18.48 1.21
C HIS A 88 -12.36 18.82 2.25
N THR A 89 -12.60 17.93 3.20
CA THR A 89 -13.41 18.25 4.38
C THR A 89 -12.59 18.00 5.64
N HIS A 90 -12.70 18.96 6.56
CA HIS A 90 -11.98 19.10 7.83
C HIS A 90 -12.16 17.91 8.80
N ALA A 91 -11.64 16.74 8.44
CA ALA A 91 -11.59 15.55 9.27
C ALA A 91 -10.31 15.54 10.12
N ALA A 92 -10.34 14.81 11.24
CA ALA A 92 -9.32 14.77 12.29
C ALA A 92 -7.85 14.82 11.82
N PRO A 93 -6.92 15.37 12.64
CA PRO A 93 -5.52 15.49 12.24
C PRO A 93 -4.97 14.11 11.85
N ARG A 94 -4.58 13.99 10.58
CA ARG A 94 -3.86 12.82 10.06
C ARG A 94 -2.71 12.50 11.01
N ASN A 95 -2.48 11.22 11.29
CA ASN A 95 -1.34 10.84 12.11
C ASN A 95 -0.05 11.34 11.42
N PRO A 96 0.72 12.25 12.04
CA PRO A 96 1.86 12.87 11.38
C PRO A 96 2.97 11.87 11.05
N TYR A 97 2.98 10.70 11.69
CA TYR A 97 4.00 9.67 11.48
C TYR A 97 3.43 8.32 11.03
N HIS A 98 2.39 7.79 11.68
CA HIS A 98 1.81 6.49 11.31
C HIS A 98 0.82 6.64 10.15
N ASN A 99 1.34 6.98 8.98
CA ASN A 99 0.61 7.18 7.73
C ASN A 99 1.13 6.22 6.64
N SER A 100 0.53 6.27 5.45
CA SER A 100 0.89 5.38 4.34
C SER A 100 2.29 5.65 3.77
N THR A 101 2.80 6.89 3.85
CA THR A 101 4.18 7.20 3.48
C THR A 101 5.17 6.48 4.38
N HIS A 102 4.96 6.49 5.70
CA HIS A 102 5.80 5.73 6.62
C HIS A 102 5.68 4.22 6.41
N ALA A 103 4.47 3.71 6.14
CA ALA A 103 4.28 2.30 5.81
C ALA A 103 5.04 1.89 4.53
N ALA A 104 5.07 2.76 3.52
CA ALA A 104 5.84 2.53 2.29
C ALA A 104 7.35 2.51 2.55
N ASP A 105 7.86 3.41 3.40
CA ASP A 105 9.27 3.43 3.81
C ASP A 105 9.70 2.13 4.52
N VAL A 106 8.87 1.64 5.45
CA VAL A 106 9.09 0.35 6.12
C VAL A 106 9.05 -0.80 5.12
N LEU A 107 8.07 -0.83 4.22
CA LEU A 107 7.96 -1.87 3.18
C LEU A 107 9.22 -1.92 2.32
N GLN A 108 9.73 -0.77 1.88
CA GLN A 108 10.97 -0.68 1.12
C GLN A 108 12.19 -1.16 1.91
N SER A 109 12.26 -0.78 3.20
CA SER A 109 13.34 -1.24 4.10
C SER A 109 13.35 -2.76 4.23
N VAL A 110 12.18 -3.37 4.44
CA VAL A 110 12.05 -4.83 4.49
C VAL A 110 12.44 -5.46 3.16
N TYR A 111 11.96 -4.93 2.03
CA TYR A 111 12.32 -5.44 0.70
C TYR A 111 13.83 -5.36 0.44
N ALA A 112 14.50 -4.26 0.81
CA ALA A 112 15.95 -4.13 0.67
C ALA A 112 16.71 -5.13 1.58
N LEU A 113 16.27 -5.31 2.82
CA LEU A 113 16.87 -6.27 3.75
C LEU A 113 16.72 -7.72 3.28
N THR A 114 15.54 -8.10 2.79
CA THR A 114 15.30 -9.49 2.34
C THR A 114 16.03 -9.79 1.04
N THR A 115 15.96 -8.89 0.05
CA THR A 115 16.50 -9.16 -1.29
C THR A 115 17.98 -8.84 -1.44
N ARG A 116 18.54 -7.93 -0.64
CA ARG A 116 19.94 -7.48 -0.74
C ARG A 116 20.74 -7.61 0.55
N GLY A 117 20.08 -7.79 1.69
CA GLY A 117 20.75 -7.98 2.99
C GLY A 117 21.27 -9.40 3.22
N GLY A 118 21.19 -10.30 2.24
CA GLY A 118 21.69 -11.67 2.34
C GLY A 118 20.79 -12.63 3.13
N LEU A 119 19.53 -12.27 3.38
CA LEU A 119 18.55 -13.09 4.09
C LEU A 119 17.76 -14.05 3.19
N THR A 120 17.86 -13.90 1.86
CA THR A 120 17.22 -14.76 0.87
C THR A 120 17.61 -16.25 0.90
N PRO A 121 18.82 -16.67 1.32
CA PRO A 121 19.16 -18.10 1.37
C PRO A 121 18.55 -18.90 2.53
N ALA A 122 17.80 -18.27 3.45
CA ALA A 122 17.39 -18.91 4.72
C ALA A 122 15.88 -19.18 4.85
N TYR A 123 15.07 -18.93 3.81
CA TYR A 123 13.63 -19.22 3.81
C TYR A 123 13.19 -20.09 2.63
N ALA A 124 14.12 -20.47 1.75
CA ALA A 124 13.86 -21.13 0.47
C ALA A 124 14.20 -22.63 0.48
N ASP A 125 14.51 -23.16 1.65
CA ASP A 125 14.86 -24.55 1.97
C ASP A 125 13.72 -25.29 2.70
#